data_AF-A0A7S2VYV2-F1
#
_entry.id   AF-A0A7S2VYV2-F1
#
_cell.length_a   1.000
_cell.length_b   1.000
_cell.length_c   1.000
_cell.angle_alpha   90.00
_cell.angle_beta   90.00
_cell.angle_gamma   90.00
#
_symmetry.space_group_name_H-M   'P 1'
#
loop_
_entity.id
_entity.type
_entity.pdbx_description
1 polymer ?
#
loop_
_entity_poly.entity_id
_entity_poly.type
_entity_poly.pdbx_seq_one_letter_code
_entity_poly.pdbx_strand_id
1 'polypeptide(L)'
;MAGLLRYQIFLAYGVAFLAAWYTALQNKPLIISALPISPEGVNFMIRFAPLWLVVGLGLYAIFTIGFRVSNFSDCPDAAVEVDKQAKEAIVELKKIGIKL
;
A
#
# COMPACT_ATOMS: atom_id res chain seq x y z
N MET A 1 -27.33 9.29 -2.26
CA MET A 1 -26.22 8.96 -3.19
C MET A 1 -25.56 7.69 -2.67
N ALA A 2 -25.76 6.55 -3.35
CA ALA A 2 -25.15 5.30 -2.92
C ALA A 2 -23.64 5.41 -3.09
N GLY A 3 -22.89 5.35 -1.98
CA GLY A 3 -21.43 5.32 -2.04
C GLY A 3 -20.96 4.04 -2.74
N LEU A 4 -20.03 4.16 -3.68
CA LEU A 4 -19.43 2.98 -4.30
C LEU A 4 -18.76 2.11 -3.24
N LEU A 5 -18.90 0.80 -3.38
CA LEU A 5 -18.20 -0.17 -2.55
C LEU A 5 -16.70 -0.08 -2.83
N ARG A 6 -15.87 -0.24 -1.79
CA ARG A 6 -14.40 -0.07 -1.88
C ARG A 6 -13.76 -0.94 -2.96
N TYR A 7 -14.28 -2.14 -3.19
CA TYR A 7 -13.78 -3.03 -4.25
C TYR A 7 -14.10 -2.50 -5.66
N GLN A 8 -15.22 -1.82 -5.85
CA GLN A 8 -15.60 -1.25 -7.14
C GLN A 8 -14.65 -0.12 -7.52
N ILE A 9 -14.26 0.70 -6.55
CA ILE A 9 -13.29 1.78 -6.73
C ILE A 9 -11.92 1.20 -7.11
N PHE A 10 -11.47 0.18 -6.38
CA PHE A 10 -10.20 -0.50 -6.67
C PHE A 10 -10.18 -1.09 -8.09
N LEU A 11 -11.26 -1.79 -8.46
CA LEU A 11 -11.39 -2.38 -9.79
C LEU A 11 -11.45 -1.31 -10.88
N ALA A 12 -12.16 -0.20 -10.65
CA ALA A 12 -12.23 0.91 -11.59
C ALA A 12 -10.85 1.52 -11.86
N TYR A 13 -10.03 1.74 -10.83
CA TYR A 13 -8.64 2.22 -11.00
C TYR A 13 -7.78 1.21 -11.77
N GLY A 14 -7.89 -0.08 -11.46
CA GLY A 14 -7.17 -1.13 -12.18
C GLY A 14 -7.53 -1.18 -13.67
N VAL A 15 -8.82 -1.14 -14.00
CA VAL A 15 -9.30 -1.13 -15.38
C VAL A 15 -8.88 0.15 -16.11
N ALA A 16 -8.99 1.32 -15.46
CA ALA A 16 -8.56 2.59 -16.04
C ALA A 16 -7.06 2.59 -16.37
N PHE A 17 -6.23 2.07 -15.46
CA PHE A 17 -4.79 1.93 -15.70
C PHE A 17 -4.48 0.98 -16.86
N LEU A 18 -5.10 -0.20 -16.90
CA LEU A 18 -4.90 -1.16 -17.98
C LEU A 18 -5.35 -0.62 -19.33
N ALA A 19 -6.46 0.11 -19.37
CA ALA A 19 -6.94 0.77 -20.58
C ALA A 19 -5.94 1.84 -21.06
N ALA A 20 -5.44 2.69 -20.16
CA ALA A 20 -4.44 3.69 -20.49
C ALA A 20 -3.11 3.07 -20.96
N TRP A 21 -2.70 1.96 -20.35
CA TRP A 21 -1.50 1.24 -20.77
C TRP A 21 -1.67 0.60 -22.14
N TYR A 22 -2.83 0.00 -22.40
CA TYR A 22 -3.15 -0.60 -23.69
C TYR A 22 -3.17 0.43 -24.82
N THR A 23 -3.81 1.60 -24.61
CA THR A 23 -3.81 2.68 -25.60
C THR A 23 -2.41 3.26 -25.83
N ALA A 24 -1.59 3.35 -24.78
CA ALA A 24 -0.19 3.76 -24.90
C ALA A 24 0.65 2.75 -25.72
N LEU A 25 0.36 1.44 -25.60
CA LEU A 25 1.01 0.40 -26.41
C LEU A 25 0.62 0.46 -27.88
N GLN A 26 -0.62 0.85 -28.20
CA GLN A 26 -1.08 1.02 -29.59
C GLN A 26 -0.53 2.30 -30.24
N ASN A 27 -0.42 3.38 -29.47
CA ASN A 27 -0.07 4.71 -29.98
C ASN A 27 1.40 5.11 -29.71
N LYS A 28 2.31 4.13 -29.60
CA LYS A 28 3.75 4.34 -29.38
C LYS A 28 4.40 5.37 -30.31
N PRO A 29 4.22 5.34 -31.65
CA PRO A 29 4.93 6.27 -32.53
C PRO A 29 4.56 7.73 -32.24
N LEU A 30 3.30 7.97 -31.87
CA LEU A 30 2.78 9.29 -31.52
C LEU A 30 3.45 9.81 -30.23
N ILE A 31 3.58 8.94 -29.22
CA ILE A 31 4.23 9.27 -27.94
C ILE A 31 5.73 9.51 -28.12
N ILE A 32 6.41 8.71 -28.94
CA ILE A 32 7.85 8.86 -29.22
C ILE A 32 8.12 10.18 -29.95
N SER A 33 7.24 10.60 -30.87
CA SER A 33 7.38 11.89 -31.56
C SER A 33 7.11 13.11 -30.68
N ALA A 34 6.33 12.95 -29.60
CA ALA A 34 5.95 14.06 -28.72
C ALA A 34 6.97 14.34 -27.60
N LEU A 35 7.90 13.42 -27.34
CA LEU A 35 8.88 13.52 -26.25
C LEU A 35 10.32 13.62 -26.80
N PRO A 36 11.14 14.58 -26.33
CA PRO A 36 12.54 14.70 -26.73
C PRO A 36 13.43 13.71 -25.96
N ILE A 37 13.06 12.42 -25.96
CA ILE A 37 13.74 11.35 -25.22
C ILE A 37 14.11 10.24 -26.22
N SER A 38 15.15 9.45 -25.92
CA SER A 38 15.54 8.32 -26.79
C SER A 38 14.35 7.37 -27.05
N PRO A 39 14.09 6.98 -28.31
CA PRO A 39 12.98 6.10 -28.67
C PRO A 39 13.01 4.75 -27.94
N GLU A 40 14.21 4.24 -27.67
CA GLU A 40 14.43 2.99 -26.96
C GLU A 40 14.04 3.09 -25.48
N GLY A 41 14.34 4.22 -24.83
CA GLY A 41 14.00 4.47 -23.43
C GLY A 41 12.49 4.52 -23.21
N VAL A 42 11.78 5.22 -24.09
CA VAL A 42 10.30 5.31 -24.05
C VAL A 42 9.68 3.93 -24.27
N ASN A 43 10.20 3.15 -25.24
CA ASN A 43 9.71 1.80 -25.49
C ASN A 43 9.89 0.87 -24.29
N PHE A 44 11.04 0.94 -23.62
CA PHE A 44 11.31 0.15 -22.42
C PHE A 44 10.36 0.54 -21.28
N MET A 45 10.19 1.83 -21.01
CA MET A 45 9.29 2.31 -19.96
C MET A 45 7.83 1.88 -20.20
N ILE A 46 7.30 2.07 -21.41
CA ILE A 46 5.91 1.69 -21.72
C ILE A 46 5.73 0.17 -21.64
N ARG A 47 6.68 -0.63 -22.15
CA ARG A 47 6.55 -2.09 -22.16
C ARG A 47 6.57 -2.68 -20.75
N PHE A 48 7.40 -2.13 -19.86
CA PHE A 48 7.55 -2.60 -18.48
C PHE A 48 6.72 -1.80 -17.47
N ALA A 49 5.84 -0.91 -17.91
CA ALA A 49 5.03 -0.05 -17.04
C ALA A 49 4.28 -0.80 -15.90
N PRO A 50 3.66 -1.98 -16.13
CA PRO A 50 3.02 -2.72 -15.05
C PRO A 50 4.02 -3.24 -14.02
N LEU A 51 5.21 -3.64 -14.45
CA LEU A 51 6.27 -4.10 -13.55
C LEU A 51 6.75 -2.95 -12.68
N TRP A 52 6.97 -1.77 -13.27
CA TRP A 52 7.31 -0.55 -12.54
C TRP A 52 6.23 -0.18 -11.51
N LEU A 53 4.95 -0.34 -11.85
CA LEU A 53 3.85 -0.13 -10.91
C LEU A 53 3.94 -1.08 -9.72
N VAL A 54 4.14 -2.38 -9.95
CA VAL A 54 4.26 -3.38 -8.88
C VAL A 54 5.44 -3.08 -7.97
N VAL A 55 6.60 -2.75 -8.53
CA VAL A 55 7.80 -2.38 -7.76
C VAL A 55 7.52 -1.12 -6.93
N GLY A 56 6.90 -0.10 -7.52
CA GLY A 56 6.54 1.13 -6.81
C GLY A 56 5.56 0.90 -5.66
N LEU A 57 4.53 0.07 -5.87
CA LEU A 57 3.61 -0.34 -4.80
C LEU A 57 4.30 -1.14 -3.70
N GLY A 58 5.23 -2.02 -4.07
CA GLY A 58 6.04 -2.77 -3.11
C GLY A 58 6.90 -1.86 -2.24
N LEU A 59 7.62 -0.91 -2.85
CA LEU A 59 8.40 0.09 -2.13
C LEU A 59 7.53 0.98 -1.25
N TYR A 60 6.37 1.41 -1.74
CA TYR A 60 5.40 2.17 -0.96
C TYR A 60 4.91 1.39 0.26
N ALA A 61 4.61 0.10 0.11
CA ALA A 61 4.19 -0.77 1.20
C ALA A 61 5.30 -0.93 2.26
N ILE A 62 6.53 -1.22 1.82
CA ILE A 62 7.69 -1.34 2.71
C ILE A 62 7.92 -0.02 3.46
N PHE A 63 7.94 1.10 2.74
CA PHE A 63 8.14 2.42 3.35
C PHE A 63 7.04 2.76 4.35
N THR A 64 5.77 2.52 4.01
CA THR A 64 4.63 2.79 4.89
C THR A 64 4.68 1.95 6.16
N ILE A 65 4.98 0.64 6.03
CA ILE A 65 5.11 -0.25 7.17
C ILE A 65 6.33 0.16 8.01
N GLY A 66 7.50 0.33 7.39
CA GLY A 66 8.73 0.71 8.07
C GLY A 66 8.61 2.04 8.81
N PHE A 67 8.01 3.06 8.18
CA PHE A 67 7.76 4.36 8.81
C PHE A 67 6.82 4.23 10.01
N ARG A 68 5.71 3.47 9.87
CA ARG A 68 4.77 3.25 10.97
C ARG A 68 5.38 2.46 12.12
N VAL A 69 6.17 1.43 11.82
CA VAL A 69 6.85 0.61 12.82
C VAL A 69 7.91 1.43 13.55
N SER A 70 8.72 2.21 12.83
CA SER A 70 9.70 3.11 13.43
C SER A 70 9.04 4.13 14.35
N ASN A 71 7.86 4.63 14.00
CA ASN A 71 7.14 5.63 14.78
C ASN A 71 6.34 5.02 15.96
N PHE A 72 6.18 3.68 16.03
CA PHE A 72 5.52 2.99 17.14
C PHE A 72 6.48 2.63 18.29
N SER A 73 7.80 2.72 18.07
CA SER A 73 8.83 2.33 19.05
C SER A 73 8.86 3.22 20.29
N ASP A 74 8.42 4.47 20.21
CA ASP A 74 8.69 5.48 21.25
C ASP A 74 7.42 5.97 21.96
N CYS A 75 6.59 5.04 22.44
CA CYS A 75 5.55 5.38 23.43
C CYS A 75 5.72 4.52 24.69
N PRO A 76 6.63 4.89 25.61
CA PRO A 76 6.79 4.19 26.89
C PRO A 76 5.49 4.13 27.68
N ASP A 77 4.62 5.13 27.54
CA ASP A 77 3.31 5.18 28.19
C ASP A 77 2.36 4.08 27.70
N ALA A 78 2.36 3.76 26.40
CA ALA A 78 1.51 2.70 25.85
C ALA A 78 1.92 1.30 26.34
N ALA A 79 3.23 1.06 26.52
CA ALA A 79 3.72 -0.20 27.09
C ALA A 79 3.34 -0.33 28.57
N VAL A 80 3.43 0.76 29.34
CA VAL A 80 3.03 0.80 30.76
C VAL A 80 1.53 0.59 30.93
N GLU A 81 0.71 1.18 30.06
CA GLU A 81 -0.74 1.04 30.13
C GLU A 81 -1.22 -0.38 29.77
N VAL A 82 -0.57 -1.03 28.79
CA VAL A 82 -0.83 -2.44 28.46
C VAL A 82 -0.40 -3.38 29.59
N ASP A 83 0.76 -3.16 30.22
CA ASP A 83 1.22 -3.98 31.35
C ASP A 83 0.32 -3.81 32.59
N LYS A 84 -0.20 -2.60 32.82
CA LYS A 84 -1.20 -2.34 33.86
C LYS A 84 -2.50 -3.12 33.59
N GLN A 85 -3.02 -3.06 32.37
CA GLN A 85 -4.23 -3.80 31.98
C GLN A 85 -4.04 -5.32 32.11
N ALA A 86 -2.85 -5.84 31.78
CA ALA A 86 -2.53 -7.25 31.96
C ALA A 86 -2.55 -7.68 33.44
N LYS A 87 -1.97 -6.87 34.34
CA LYS A 87 -1.99 -7.14 35.79
C LYS A 87 -3.40 -7.09 36.36
N GLU A 88 -4.21 -6.12 35.95
CA GLU A 88 -5.61 -6.00 36.39
C GLU A 88 -6.43 -7.21 35.93
N ALA A 89 -6.28 -7.65 34.68
CA ALA A 89 -6.94 -8.84 34.17
C ALA A 89 -6.55 -10.13 34.92
N ILE A 90 -5.26 -10.30 35.28
CA ILE A 90 -4.81 -11.44 36.10
C ILE A 90 -5.47 -11.43 37.49
N VAL A 91 -5.62 -10.25 38.10
CA VAL A 91 -6.28 -10.10 39.39
C VAL A 91 -7.77 -10.44 39.28
N GLU A 92 -8.45 -10.01 38.21
CA GLU A 92 -9.84 -10.37 37.95
C GLU A 92 -10.05 -11.86 37.70
N LEU A 93 -9.17 -12.51 36.93
CA LEU A 93 -9.21 -13.96 36.71
C LEU A 93 -9.03 -14.74 38.01
N LYS A 94 -8.13 -14.29 38.90
CA LYS A 94 -7.98 -14.86 40.25
C LYS A 94 -9.24 -14.69 41.11
N LYS A 95 -9.96 -13.58 40.99
CA LYS A 95 -11.24 -13.37 41.71
C LYS A 95 -12.33 -14.35 41.26
N ILE A 96 -12.30 -14.77 40.00
CA ILE A 96 -13.24 -15.74 39.42
C ILE A 96 -12.78 -17.20 39.70
N GLY A 97 -11.65 -17.39 40.41
CA GLY A 97 -11.14 -18.70 40.80
C GLY A 97 -10.26 -19.39 39.75
N ILE A 98 -9.94 -18.70 38.65
CA ILE A 98 -9.06 -19.20 37.60
C ILE A 98 -7.62 -18.89 38.00
N LYS A 99 -6.82 -19.95 38.24
CA LYS A 99 -5.38 -19.82 38.48
C LYS A 99 -4.64 -19.94 37.14
N LEU A 100 -3.98 -18.86 36.73
CA LEU A 100 -2.91 -18.85 35.72
C LEU A 100 -1.59 -19.26 36.36
#